data_AF-A0A2N2G3U3-F1
#
_entry.id   AF-A0A2N2G3U3-F1
#
_cell.length_a   1.000
_cell.length_b   1.000
_cell.length_c   1.000
_cell.angle_alpha   90.00
_cell.angle_beta   90.00
_cell.angle_gamma   90.00
#
_symmetry.space_group_name_H-M   'P 1'
#
loop_
_entity.id
_entity.type
_entity.pdbx_description
1 polymer ?
#
loop_
_entity_poly.entity_id
_entity_poly.type
_entity_poly.pdbx_seq_one_letter_code
_entity_poly.pdbx_strand_id
1 'polypeptide(L)' 'MKKELGIIGIVFLILTLGMHHKEWLSHPIEHIMNLPNAGAYGIGFIHPLVFTAVVYLILWIPRGAVKLFKRNKKGLK' A
#
# COMPACT_ATOMS: atom_id res chain seq x y z
N MET A 1 0.14 -6.13 -14.80
CA MET A 1 -0.53 -6.68 -13.60
C MET A 1 0.44 -7.28 -12.60
N LYS A 2 1.25 -8.32 -12.94
CA LYS A 2 2.24 -8.93 -12.00
C LYS A 2 3.15 -7.91 -11.29
N LYS A 3 3.66 -6.93 -12.03
CA LYS A 3 4.47 -5.82 -11.49
C LYS A 3 3.74 -5.00 -10.42
N GLU A 4 2.47 -4.65 -10.68
CA GLU A 4 1.71 -3.81 -9.76
C GLU A 4 1.25 -4.60 -8.52
N LEU A 5 0.94 -5.89 -8.65
CA LEU A 5 0.74 -6.78 -7.50
C LEU A 5 1.99 -6.85 -6.61
N GLY A 6 3.18 -6.92 -7.22
CA GLY A 6 4.45 -6.87 -6.48
C GLY A 6 4.63 -5.56 -5.72
N ILE A 7 4.30 -4.42 -6.34
CA ILE A 7 4.39 -3.10 -5.69
C ILE A 7 3.40 -3.00 -4.54
N ILE A 8 2.14 -3.40 -4.75
CA ILE A 8 1.10 -3.41 -3.72
C ILE A 8 1.53 -4.30 -2.55
N GLY A 9 2.05 -5.50 -2.83
CA GLY A 9 2.54 -6.41 -1.80
C GLY A 9 3.70 -5.83 -0.98
N ILE A 10 4.68 -5.22 -1.64
CA ILE A 10 5.81 -4.56 -0.96
C ILE A 10 5.33 -3.39 -0.09
N VAL A 11 4.47 -2.53 -0.63
CA VAL A 11 3.90 -1.39 0.13
C VAL A 11 3.11 -1.90 1.33
N PHE A 12 2.26 -2.92 1.15
CA PHE A 12 1.49 -3.53 2.23
C PHE A 12 2.39 -4.08 3.34
N LEU A 13 3.44 -4.84 2.99
CA LEU A 13 4.38 -5.39 3.95
C LEU A 13 5.14 -4.29 4.70
N ILE A 14 5.66 -3.28 3.99
CA ILE A 14 6.38 -2.17 4.62
C ILE A 14 5.46 -1.41 5.59
N LEU A 15 4.22 -1.09 5.18
CA LEU A 15 3.28 -0.38 6.04
C LEU A 15 2.87 -1.22 7.24
N THR A 16 2.51 -2.49 7.02
CA THR A 16 2.04 -3.39 8.08
C THR A 16 3.14 -3.66 9.10
N LEU A 17 4.33 -4.05 8.63
CA LEU A 17 5.46 -4.34 9.51
C LEU A 17 6.05 -3.06 10.11
N GLY A 18 6.13 -1.96 9.36
CA GLY A 18 6.69 -0.71 9.87
C GLY A 18 5.82 -0.07 10.96
N MET A 19 4.52 0.04 10.69
CA MET A 19 3.58 0.68 11.61
C MET A 19 3.28 -0.18 12.84
N HIS A 20 3.22 -1.50 12.68
CA HIS A 20 2.89 -2.45 13.76
C HIS A 20 4.07 -3.35 14.15
N HIS A 21 5.31 -2.87 14.00
CA HIS A 21 6.50 -3.68 14.26
C HIS A 21 6.51 -4.25 15.69
N LYS A 22 6.04 -3.47 16.67
CA LYS A 22 6.03 -3.92 18.07
C LYS A 22 5.04 -5.07 18.25
N GLU A 23 3.83 -4.94 17.73
CA GLU A 23 2.76 -5.90 17.83
C GLU A 23 3.12 -7.20 17.11
N TRP A 24 3.72 -7.09 15.90
CA TRP A 24 4.21 -8.25 15.15
C TRP A 24 5.36 -8.98 15.85
N LEU A 25 6.27 -8.27 16.53
CA LEU A 25 7.41 -8.89 17.21
C LEU A 25 7.07 -9.44 18.59
N SER A 26 6.09 -8.85 19.28
CA SER A 26 5.77 -9.20 20.67
C SER A 26 4.55 -10.11 20.81
N HIS A 27 3.49 -9.88 20.03
CA HIS A 27 2.21 -10.58 20.17
C HIS A 27 1.54 -10.83 18.79
N PRO A 28 2.21 -11.51 17.84
CA PRO A 28 1.74 -11.61 16.46
C PRO A 28 0.37 -12.29 16.32
N ILE A 29 0.11 -13.33 17.12
CA ILE A 29 -1.17 -14.05 17.09
C ILE A 29 -2.29 -13.15 17.61
N GLU A 30 -2.07 -12.47 18.74
CA GLU A 30 -3.04 -11.54 19.32
C GLU A 30 -3.33 -10.37 18.39
N HIS A 31 -2.29 -9.84 17.73
CA HIS A 31 -2.44 -8.76 16.75
C HIS A 31 -3.39 -9.16 15.60
N ILE A 32 -3.26 -10.39 15.08
CA ILE A 32 -4.16 -10.90 14.04
C ILE A 32 -5.57 -11.14 14.59
N MET A 33 -5.71 -11.74 15.78
CA MET A 33 -7.02 -11.99 16.39
C MET A 33 -7.78 -10.69 16.70
N ASN A 34 -7.06 -9.61 17.01
CA ASN A 34 -7.65 -8.31 17.28
C ASN A 34 -7.96 -7.50 16.03
N LEU A 35 -7.60 -7.97 14.82
CA LEU A 35 -7.85 -7.25 13.56
C LEU A 35 -9.31 -6.81 13.36
N PRO A 36 -10.35 -7.63 13.67
CA PRO A 36 -11.74 -7.21 13.54
C PRO A 36 -12.10 -5.99 14.40
N ASN A 37 -11.43 -5.83 15.55
CA ASN A 37 -11.62 -4.72 16.48
C ASN A 37 -10.61 -3.58 16.24
N ALA A 38 -9.56 -3.82 15.46
CA ALA A 38 -8.52 -2.87 15.15
C ALA A 38 -9.00 -1.88 14.08
N GLY A 39 -9.42 -0.70 14.53
CA GLY A 39 -9.77 0.44 13.67
C GLY A 39 -8.71 1.54 13.75
N ALA A 40 -8.43 2.17 12.61
CA ALA A 40 -7.65 3.40 12.56
C ALA A 40 -8.49 4.47 11.84
N TYR A 41 -8.56 5.69 12.41
CA TYR A 41 -9.21 6.86 11.80
C TYR A 41 -10.66 6.63 11.32
N GLY A 42 -11.42 5.75 12.00
CA GLY A 42 -12.81 5.42 11.63
C GLY A 42 -12.97 4.46 10.45
N ILE A 43 -11.87 3.89 9.94
CA ILE A 43 -11.85 3.04 8.74
C ILE A 43 -12.03 1.54 9.10
N GLY A 44 -12.02 1.19 10.39
CA GLY A 44 -12.21 -0.19 10.86
C GLY A 44 -11.10 -1.15 10.43
N PHE A 45 -11.38 -2.46 10.42
CA PHE A 45 -10.40 -3.52 10.15
C PHE A 45 -9.78 -3.47 8.74
N ILE A 46 -10.39 -2.76 7.80
CA ILE A 46 -9.90 -2.63 6.41
C ILE A 46 -8.80 -1.57 6.26
N HIS A 47 -8.47 -0.82 7.33
CA HIS A 47 -7.47 0.24 7.29
C HIS A 47 -6.12 -0.16 6.67
N PRO A 48 -5.58 -1.40 6.83
CA PRO A 48 -4.30 -1.76 6.19
C PRO A 48 -4.39 -1.73 4.66
N LEU A 49 -5.54 -2.15 4.11
CA LEU A 49 -5.79 -2.14 2.67
C LEU A 49 -6.00 -0.72 2.15
N VAL A 50 -6.75 0.12 2.90
CA VAL A 50 -7.00 1.51 2.52
C VAL A 50 -5.70 2.31 2.51
N PHE A 51 -4.87 2.20 3.54
CA PHE A 51 -3.57 2.90 3.56
C PHE A 51 -2.64 2.40 2.45
N THR A 52 -2.60 1.10 2.20
CA THR A 52 -1.85 0.53 1.08
C THR A 52 -2.32 1.12 -0.25
N ALA A 53 -3.63 1.23 -0.47
CA ALA A 53 -4.20 1.81 -1.68
C ALA A 53 -3.83 3.29 -1.83
N VAL A 54 -3.90 4.09 -0.77
CA VAL A 54 -3.52 5.51 -0.78
C VAL A 54 -2.05 5.68 -1.15
N VAL A 55 -1.15 4.95 -0.48
CA VAL A 55 0.29 5.02 -0.78
C VAL A 55 0.59 4.53 -2.20
N TYR A 56 -0.07 3.45 -2.64
CA TYR A 56 0.06 2.98 -4.01
C TYR A 56 -0.36 4.06 -5.03
N LEU A 57 -1.49 4.76 -4.81
CA LEU A 57 -1.94 5.83 -5.69
C LEU A 57 -0.94 6.99 -5.74
N ILE A 58 -0.37 7.39 -4.59
CA ILE A 58 0.67 8.42 -4.52
C ILE A 58 1.89 8.03 -5.36
N LEU A 59 2.30 6.76 -5.36
CA LEU A 59 3.42 6.26 -6.17
C LEU A 59 3.03 6.10 -7.66
N TRP A 60 1.78 5.76 -7.92
CA TRP A 60 1.27 5.47 -9.26
C TRP A 60 1.06 6.74 -10.08
N ILE A 61 0.52 7.81 -9.50
CA ILE A 61 0.26 9.10 -10.17
C ILE A 61 1.50 9.67 -10.90
N PRO A 62 2.67 9.87 -10.26
CA PRO A 62 3.84 10.42 -10.93
C PRO A 62 4.37 9.47 -12.01
N ARG A 63 4.32 8.16 -11.78
CA ARG A 63 4.69 7.15 -12.79
C ARG A 63 3.78 7.19 -14.01
N GLY A 64 2.47 7.35 -13.78
CA GLY A 64 1.46 7.54 -14.81
C GLY A 64 1.73 8.81 -15.62
N ALA A 65 1.93 9.94 -14.94
CA ALA A 65 2.25 11.21 -15.56
C ALA A 65 3.51 11.12 -16.46
N VAL A 66 4.63 10.60 -15.94
CA VAL A 66 5.87 10.43 -16.72
C VAL A 66 5.66 9.57 -17.96
N LYS A 67 4.85 8.51 -17.85
CA LYS A 67 4.54 7.62 -18.99
C LYS A 67 3.72 8.34 -20.07
N LEU A 68 2.75 9.16 -19.67
CA LEU A 68 1.95 9.96 -20.60
C LEU A 68 2.82 10.96 -21.37
N PHE A 69 3.66 11.73 -20.67
CA PHE A 69 4.55 12.71 -21.30
C PHE A 69 5.61 12.07 -22.22
N LYS A 70 6.16 10.90 -21.86
CA LYS A 70 7.10 10.17 -22.73
C LYS A 70 6.43 9.59 -23.99
N ARG A 71 5.13 9.23 -23.93
CA ARG A 71 4.41 8.67 -25.08
C ARG A 71 4.18 9.71 -26.17
N ASN A 72 3.85 10.95 -25.80
CA ASN A 72 3.68 12.04 -26.76
C ASN A 72 4.97 12.36 -27.52
N LYS A 73 6.14 12.24 -26.87
CA LYS A 73 7.45 12.48 -27.53
C LYS A 73 7.83 11.44 -28.59
N LYS A 74 7.24 10.24 -28.56
CA LYS A 74 7.48 9.18 -29.55
C LYS A 74 6.54 9.25 -30.76
N GLY A 75 5.37 9.87 -30.64
CA GLY A 75 4.43 10.09 -31.76
C GLY A 75 4.70 11.37 -32.56
N LEU A 76 5.68 12.17 -32.14
CA LEU A 76 6.17 13.39 -32.80
C LEU A 76 7.52 13.16 -33.54
N LYS A 77 7.98 11.91 -33.61
CA LYS A 77 9.16 11.51 -34.39
C LYS A 77 8.74 10.72 -35.62
#